data_AF-A0A177HMC6-F1
#
_entry.id   AF-A0A177HMC6-F1
#
_cell.length_a   1.000
_cell.length_b   1.000
_cell.length_c   1.000
_cell.angle_alpha   90.00
_cell.angle_beta   90.00
_cell.angle_gamma   90.00
#
_symmetry.space_group_name_H-M   'P 1'
#
loop_
_entity.id
_entity.type
_entity.pdbx_description
1 polymer ?
#
loop_
_entity_poly.entity_id
_entity_poly.type
_entity_poly.pdbx_seq_one_letter_code
_entity_poly.pdbx_strand_id
1 'polypeptide(L)'
;MTAFSLTPAVADAFPDTLVALVTATGLRGREPWPHTTTAVEELEQQLADGSWQPADETDPRIEAWHTAYRSFGTNPRRIRPSVDALGRRLAKKGTLPRINPAVDSYNVVSVRHGLPAGAFDLAHVTGDVVIRHADGNESFTPLGEPDTVETPKSGEIIYADTTGVLTRHWNHRDAHRTRVTEDSTRVAFILETLHAARDGDLLKVAAEELQGLLAPHAEQTTVHYLSPAQPRATAIAVSGGGPATNSSMTLTEEAAPRRRVGERPTVSGIVKAVQGGQGGPDAGGRSHLPWLRPARVLWALRAAIAPPGRRCIRAAGRRGRSGGRTPRSGAPTAPGRSCRPYRPARPDPHTRPAPHRLPPVRVQDRRMRLLPAPAPLRLP
;
A
#
# COMPACT_ATOMS: atom_id res chain seq x y z
N MET A 1 24.35 -2.83 -5.47
CA MET A 1 23.51 -1.97 -4.62
C MET A 1 22.89 -0.93 -5.54
N THR A 2 21.65 -0.52 -5.28
CA THR A 2 20.96 0.50 -6.09
C THR A 2 20.64 1.66 -5.16
N ALA A 3 21.14 2.86 -5.44
CA ALA A 3 20.66 4.04 -4.73
C ALA A 3 19.46 4.63 -5.44
N PHE A 4 18.57 5.21 -4.64
CA PHE A 4 17.50 6.08 -5.10
C PHE A 4 17.87 7.52 -4.74
N SER A 5 17.51 8.49 -5.59
CA SER A 5 17.78 9.90 -5.31
C SER A 5 16.78 10.86 -5.94
N LEU A 6 16.56 12.00 -5.27
CA LEU A 6 15.86 13.17 -5.80
C LEU A 6 16.86 14.08 -6.51
N THR A 7 16.52 14.57 -7.71
CA THR A 7 17.29 15.68 -8.33
C THR A 7 17.02 17.01 -7.59
N PRO A 8 17.98 17.95 -7.58
CA PRO A 8 17.78 19.28 -6.98
C PRO A 8 16.50 19.96 -7.49
N ALA A 9 16.25 19.94 -8.81
CA ALA A 9 15.06 20.53 -9.39
C ALA A 9 13.73 19.92 -8.89
N VAL A 10 13.70 18.65 -8.50
CA VAL A 10 12.51 18.04 -7.85
C VAL A 10 12.47 18.39 -6.36
N ALA A 11 13.62 18.38 -5.68
CA ALA A 11 13.71 18.75 -4.26
C ALA A 11 13.29 20.21 -4.01
N ASP A 12 13.69 21.14 -4.89
CA ASP A 12 13.36 22.57 -4.82
C ASP A 12 11.87 22.82 -5.14
N ALA A 13 11.30 22.06 -6.09
CA ALA A 13 9.89 22.18 -6.47
C ALA A 13 8.94 21.54 -5.44
N PHE A 14 9.41 20.57 -4.67
CA PHE A 14 8.62 19.82 -3.67
C PHE A 14 9.38 19.73 -2.33
N PRO A 15 9.63 20.86 -1.64
CA PRO A 15 10.52 20.94 -0.48
C PRO A 15 10.01 20.17 0.76
N ASP A 16 8.73 19.79 0.79
CA ASP A 16 8.10 18.99 1.85
C ASP A 16 7.80 17.54 1.40
N THR A 17 8.42 17.05 0.31
CA THR A 17 8.26 15.64 -0.09
C THR A 17 9.04 14.69 0.82
N LEU A 18 8.44 13.54 1.13
CA LEU A 18 9.07 12.44 1.82
C LEU A 18 8.65 11.13 1.15
N VAL A 19 9.65 10.35 0.74
CA VAL A 19 9.48 9.03 0.13
C VAL A 19 10.08 7.99 1.07
N ALA A 20 9.29 7.00 1.45
CA ALA A 20 9.74 5.83 2.20
C ALA A 20 10.06 4.69 1.21
N LEU A 21 11.23 4.09 1.37
CA LEU A 21 11.69 2.93 0.61
C LEU A 21 11.80 1.76 1.56
N VAL A 22 10.81 0.87 1.51
CA VAL A 22 10.87 -0.43 2.19
C VAL A 22 11.54 -1.41 1.24
N THR A 23 12.70 -1.94 1.59
CA THR A 23 13.38 -2.94 0.75
C THR A 23 13.20 -4.33 1.33
N ALA A 24 13.09 -5.34 0.47
CA ALA A 24 13.05 -6.74 0.84
C ALA A 24 14.03 -7.56 -0.01
N THR A 25 14.87 -8.36 0.64
CA THR A 25 15.83 -9.28 0.01
C THR A 25 15.54 -10.71 0.46
N GLY A 26 15.73 -11.69 -0.43
CA GLY A 26 15.35 -13.08 -0.18
C GLY A 26 13.84 -13.28 -0.12
N LEU A 27 13.10 -12.48 -0.90
CA LEU A 27 11.64 -12.49 -0.93
C LEU A 27 11.09 -13.78 -1.56
N ARG A 28 10.14 -14.43 -0.87
CA ARG A 28 9.54 -15.71 -1.25
C ARG A 28 8.11 -15.51 -1.73
N GLY A 29 7.97 -14.93 -2.93
CA GLY A 29 6.67 -14.56 -3.52
C GLY A 29 5.75 -15.73 -3.91
N ARG A 30 6.27 -16.97 -3.95
CA ARG A 30 5.50 -18.20 -4.23
C ARG A 30 4.90 -18.87 -2.98
N GLU A 31 5.24 -18.41 -1.78
CA GLU A 31 4.67 -18.90 -0.52
C GLU A 31 3.31 -18.24 -0.24
N PRO A 32 2.41 -18.86 0.55
CA PRO A 32 1.21 -18.19 1.04
C PRO A 32 1.55 -17.10 2.05
N TRP A 33 0.98 -15.90 1.90
CA TRP A 33 1.19 -14.76 2.81
C TRP A 33 -0.07 -14.46 3.62
N PRO A 34 -0.39 -15.25 4.67
CA PRO A 34 -1.69 -15.18 5.35
C PRO A 34 -1.98 -13.81 5.96
N HIS A 35 -0.97 -13.10 6.50
CA HIS A 35 -1.15 -11.76 7.05
C HIS A 35 -1.56 -10.72 5.99
N THR A 36 -1.08 -10.85 4.75
CA THR A 36 -1.51 -9.99 3.65
C THR A 36 -2.94 -10.32 3.22
N THR A 37 -3.29 -11.60 3.10
CA THR A 37 -4.67 -12.02 2.83
C THR A 37 -5.63 -11.46 3.88
N THR A 38 -5.31 -11.63 5.17
CA THR A 38 -6.11 -11.09 6.28
C THR A 38 -6.21 -9.57 6.23
N ALA A 39 -5.12 -8.82 6.03
CA ALA A 39 -5.17 -7.36 5.96
C ALA A 39 -6.07 -6.85 4.82
N VAL A 40 -6.07 -7.54 3.67
CA VAL A 40 -6.93 -7.24 2.52
C VAL A 40 -8.39 -7.55 2.85
N GLU A 41 -8.68 -8.74 3.38
CA GLU A 41 -10.03 -9.17 3.76
C GLU A 41 -10.63 -8.26 4.85
N GLU A 42 -9.84 -7.83 5.84
CA GLU A 42 -10.24 -6.86 6.87
C GLU A 42 -10.61 -5.51 6.27
N LEU A 43 -9.81 -4.98 5.33
CA LEU A 43 -10.09 -3.69 4.70
C LEU A 43 -11.36 -3.74 3.82
N GLU A 44 -11.57 -4.85 3.11
CA GLU A 44 -12.78 -5.08 2.33
C GLU A 44 -14.02 -5.25 3.23
N GLN A 45 -13.89 -5.89 4.39
CA GLN A 45 -14.95 -5.99 5.39
C GLN A 45 -15.30 -4.63 6.00
N GLN A 46 -14.31 -3.82 6.39
CA GLN A 46 -14.52 -2.47 6.92
C GLN A 46 -15.18 -1.50 5.91
N LEU A 47 -14.89 -1.69 4.62
CA LEU A 47 -15.60 -1.00 3.54
C LEU A 47 -17.06 -1.46 3.44
N ALA A 48 -17.30 -2.78 3.52
CA ALA A 48 -18.62 -3.39 3.34
C ALA A 48 -19.58 -3.11 4.51
N ASP A 49 -19.08 -3.00 5.74
CA ASP A 49 -19.86 -2.57 6.91
C ASP A 49 -19.91 -1.04 7.11
N GLY A 50 -19.11 -0.29 6.36
CA GLY A 50 -19.09 1.18 6.37
C GLY A 50 -18.30 1.79 7.54
N SER A 51 -17.57 1.00 8.33
CA SER A 51 -16.68 1.52 9.39
C SER A 51 -15.47 2.28 8.86
N TRP A 52 -15.10 2.07 7.59
CA TRP A 52 -14.02 2.77 6.90
C TRP A 52 -14.38 3.06 5.43
N GLN A 53 -13.77 4.08 4.83
CA GLN A 53 -13.87 4.42 3.41
C GLN A 53 -12.50 4.89 2.87
N PRO A 54 -12.18 4.62 1.58
CA PRO A 54 -10.95 5.12 0.97
C PRO A 54 -10.96 6.64 0.83
N ALA A 55 -9.77 7.24 0.90
CA ALA A 55 -9.56 8.65 0.57
C ALA A 55 -10.08 8.96 -0.84
N ASP A 56 -10.83 10.05 -0.99
CA ASP A 56 -11.43 10.49 -2.24
C ASP A 56 -10.89 11.86 -2.70
N GLU A 57 -11.49 12.47 -3.74
CA GLU A 57 -11.05 13.76 -4.29
C GLU A 57 -11.19 14.94 -3.30
N THR A 58 -11.83 14.75 -2.13
CA THR A 58 -11.90 15.76 -1.06
C THR A 58 -10.81 15.60 0.01
N ASP A 59 -10.09 14.48 -0.01
CA ASP A 59 -9.02 14.21 0.95
C ASP A 59 -7.77 15.07 0.65
N PRO A 60 -7.22 15.80 1.64
CA PRO A 60 -6.03 16.65 1.45
C PRO A 60 -4.76 15.92 0.96
N ARG A 61 -4.68 14.59 1.08
CA ARG A 61 -3.60 13.77 0.50
C ARG A 61 -3.79 13.60 -1.00
N ILE A 62 -5.03 13.32 -1.44
CA ILE A 62 -5.36 13.15 -2.87
C ILE A 62 -5.24 14.47 -3.62
N GLU A 63 -5.76 15.57 -3.06
CA GLU A 63 -5.71 16.88 -3.72
C GLU A 63 -4.28 17.46 -3.80
N ALA A 64 -3.38 17.08 -2.88
CA ALA A 64 -1.96 17.41 -2.99
C ALA A 64 -1.33 16.77 -4.25
N TRP A 65 -1.60 15.48 -4.50
CA TRP A 65 -1.15 14.80 -5.70
C TRP A 65 -1.81 15.32 -6.98
N HIS A 66 -3.11 15.67 -6.92
CA HIS A 66 -3.77 16.36 -8.04
C HIS A 66 -3.14 17.73 -8.33
N THR A 67 -2.68 18.45 -7.31
CA THR A 67 -1.96 19.73 -7.45
C THR A 67 -0.59 19.54 -8.09
N ALA A 68 0.21 18.58 -7.62
CA ALA A 68 1.49 18.25 -8.23
C ALA A 68 1.35 17.82 -9.70
N TYR A 69 0.39 16.95 -10.01
CA TYR A 69 0.13 16.53 -11.39
C TYR A 69 -0.13 17.74 -12.30
N ARG A 70 -0.90 18.73 -11.83
CA ARG A 70 -1.15 19.96 -12.58
C ARG A 70 0.09 20.84 -12.75
N SER A 71 1.01 20.89 -11.79
CA SER A 71 2.23 21.73 -11.90
C SER A 71 3.20 21.21 -12.96
N PHE A 72 3.26 19.89 -13.20
CA PHE A 72 3.99 19.29 -14.34
C PHE A 72 3.10 18.97 -15.56
N GLY A 73 1.96 19.65 -15.71
CA GLY A 73 1.13 19.60 -16.93
C GLY A 73 0.30 18.31 -17.14
N THR A 74 0.22 17.44 -16.14
CA THR A 74 -0.64 16.24 -16.15
C THR A 74 -2.03 16.59 -15.65
N ASN A 75 -3.07 16.10 -16.33
CA ASN A 75 -4.45 16.28 -15.90
C ASN A 75 -4.86 15.11 -14.97
N PRO A 76 -5.01 15.33 -13.65
CA PRO A 76 -5.24 14.25 -12.69
C PRO A 76 -6.58 13.54 -12.89
N ARG A 77 -7.55 14.16 -13.58
CA ARG A 77 -8.83 13.51 -13.91
C ARG A 77 -8.72 12.52 -15.08
N ARG A 78 -7.68 12.64 -15.92
CA ARG A 78 -7.39 11.69 -17.01
C ARG A 78 -6.37 10.63 -16.60
N ILE A 79 -5.35 11.03 -15.85
CA ILE A 79 -4.24 10.20 -15.40
C ILE A 79 -4.17 10.37 -13.89
N ARG A 80 -4.56 9.35 -13.12
CA ARG A 80 -4.74 9.46 -11.66
C ARG A 80 -3.53 8.91 -10.89
N PRO A 81 -3.14 9.55 -9.78
CA PRO A 81 -2.23 8.95 -8.79
C PRO A 81 -2.66 7.53 -8.41
N SER A 82 -1.70 6.64 -8.15
CA SER A 82 -1.98 5.22 -7.93
C SER A 82 -3.03 4.97 -6.85
N VAL A 83 -2.93 5.66 -5.71
CA VAL A 83 -3.90 5.56 -4.60
C VAL A 83 -5.31 6.04 -4.94
N ASP A 84 -5.46 7.11 -5.72
CA ASP A 84 -6.77 7.61 -6.17
C ASP A 84 -7.42 6.58 -7.12
N ALA A 85 -6.66 6.10 -8.11
CA ALA A 85 -7.13 5.07 -9.03
C ALA A 85 -7.54 3.77 -8.30
N LEU A 86 -6.77 3.37 -7.28
CA LEU A 86 -6.98 2.14 -6.53
C LEU A 86 -8.10 2.25 -5.49
N GLY A 87 -8.16 3.36 -4.74
CA GLY A 87 -9.25 3.67 -3.80
C GLY A 87 -10.60 3.76 -4.49
N ARG A 88 -10.68 4.44 -5.65
CA ARG A 88 -11.89 4.46 -6.49
C ARG A 88 -12.27 3.09 -7.03
N ARG A 89 -11.29 2.25 -7.36
CA ARG A 89 -11.54 0.85 -7.78
C ARG A 89 -12.14 0.04 -6.63
N LEU A 90 -11.58 0.17 -5.42
CA LEU A 90 -12.07 -0.48 -4.21
C LEU A 90 -13.51 -0.04 -3.90
N ALA A 91 -13.77 1.26 -3.77
CA ALA A 91 -15.11 1.81 -3.52
C ALA A 91 -16.15 1.36 -4.57
N LYS A 92 -15.76 1.23 -5.85
CA LYS A 92 -16.66 0.78 -6.92
C LYS A 92 -16.91 -0.74 -6.94
N LYS A 93 -15.93 -1.55 -6.56
CA LYS A 93 -15.99 -3.02 -6.72
C LYS A 93 -16.22 -3.79 -5.42
N GLY A 94 -16.08 -3.14 -4.27
CA GLY A 94 -16.04 -3.78 -2.96
C GLY A 94 -14.76 -4.57 -2.69
N THR A 95 -13.86 -4.71 -3.69
CA THR A 95 -12.64 -5.53 -3.60
C THR A 95 -11.43 -4.89 -4.28
N LEU A 96 -10.26 -5.09 -3.68
CA LEU A 96 -8.95 -4.80 -4.26
C LEU A 96 -8.62 -5.78 -5.40
N PRO A 97 -7.69 -5.41 -6.32
CA PRO A 97 -7.04 -6.41 -7.16
C PRO A 97 -6.42 -7.52 -6.29
N ARG A 98 -6.36 -8.74 -6.83
CA ARG A 98 -5.43 -9.78 -6.37
C ARG A 98 -4.45 -10.00 -7.52
N ILE A 99 -3.17 -9.73 -7.30
CA ILE A 99 -2.14 -9.75 -8.34
C ILE A 99 -1.08 -10.79 -7.96
N ASN A 100 -0.33 -10.52 -6.89
CA ASN A 100 0.54 -11.46 -6.20
C ASN A 100 0.74 -10.93 -4.76
N PRO A 101 1.19 -11.76 -3.80
CA PRO A 101 1.25 -11.36 -2.41
C PRO A 101 2.00 -10.04 -2.15
N ALA A 102 3.17 -9.85 -2.76
CA ALA A 102 3.97 -8.64 -2.63
C ALA A 102 3.27 -7.38 -3.13
N VAL A 103 2.59 -7.49 -4.28
CA VAL A 103 1.80 -6.39 -4.85
C VAL A 103 0.55 -6.11 -4.01
N ASP A 104 -0.09 -7.15 -3.49
CA ASP A 104 -1.30 -7.03 -2.68
C ASP A 104 -0.98 -6.40 -1.30
N SER A 105 0.20 -6.65 -0.71
CA SER A 105 0.68 -6.00 0.52
C SER A 105 0.80 -4.48 0.39
N TYR A 106 1.46 -3.96 -0.66
CA TYR A 106 1.59 -2.50 -0.80
C TYR A 106 0.25 -1.86 -1.22
N ASN A 107 -0.59 -2.57 -1.98
CA ASN A 107 -1.91 -2.08 -2.40
C ASN A 107 -2.85 -1.88 -1.20
N VAL A 108 -2.88 -2.82 -0.24
CA VAL A 108 -3.72 -2.67 0.96
C VAL A 108 -3.24 -1.54 1.85
N VAL A 109 -1.92 -1.43 2.09
CA VAL A 109 -1.31 -0.34 2.86
C VAL A 109 -1.55 1.03 2.20
N SER A 110 -1.33 1.14 0.89
CA SER A 110 -1.55 2.36 0.10
C SER A 110 -2.95 2.93 0.29
N VAL A 111 -3.97 2.07 0.16
CA VAL A 111 -5.37 2.48 0.21
C VAL A 111 -5.84 2.71 1.65
N ARG A 112 -5.41 1.87 2.60
CA ARG A 112 -5.67 2.03 4.05
C ARG A 112 -5.17 3.39 4.57
N HIS A 113 -3.99 3.83 4.12
CA HIS A 113 -3.34 5.08 4.56
C HIS A 113 -3.50 6.27 3.61
N GLY A 114 -4.16 6.11 2.46
CA GLY A 114 -4.37 7.22 1.50
C GLY A 114 -3.08 7.77 0.89
N LEU A 115 -2.04 6.94 0.75
CA LEU A 115 -0.72 7.30 0.21
C LEU A 115 -0.45 6.53 -1.08
N PRO A 116 0.07 7.16 -2.17
CA PRO A 116 0.55 6.42 -3.33
C PRO A 116 1.60 5.39 -2.93
N ALA A 117 1.54 4.25 -3.62
CA ALA A 117 2.56 3.22 -3.53
C ALA A 117 2.85 2.61 -4.90
N GLY A 118 4.00 1.95 -4.98
CA GLY A 118 4.47 1.17 -6.12
C GLY A 118 5.63 0.26 -5.69
N ALA A 119 6.12 -0.58 -6.60
CA ALA A 119 7.26 -1.44 -6.30
C ALA A 119 8.09 -1.80 -7.54
N PHE A 120 9.40 -1.96 -7.35
CA PHE A 120 10.36 -2.31 -8.40
C PHE A 120 11.14 -3.56 -8.05
N ASP A 121 11.23 -4.51 -8.99
CA ASP A 121 12.19 -5.60 -8.91
C ASP A 121 13.60 -5.10 -9.23
N LEU A 122 14.45 -5.06 -8.21
CA LEU A 122 15.83 -4.58 -8.27
C LEU A 122 16.78 -5.55 -8.99
N ALA A 123 16.31 -6.71 -9.45
CA ALA A 123 17.02 -7.53 -10.43
C ALA A 123 16.92 -6.97 -11.85
N HIS A 124 15.89 -6.16 -12.13
CA HIS A 124 15.60 -5.59 -13.46
C HIS A 124 15.89 -4.07 -13.55
N VAL A 125 16.45 -3.48 -12.49
CA VAL A 125 16.93 -2.10 -12.42
C VAL A 125 18.44 -2.04 -12.72
N THR A 126 18.85 -1.11 -13.58
CA THR A 126 20.25 -0.94 -13.98
C THR A 126 20.86 0.32 -13.37
N GLY A 127 21.81 0.16 -12.45
CA GLY A 127 22.46 1.28 -11.77
C GLY A 127 21.61 1.87 -10.63
N ASP A 128 21.61 3.19 -10.55
CA ASP A 128 20.82 3.98 -9.59
C ASP A 128 19.49 4.44 -10.19
N VAL A 129 18.49 4.64 -9.34
CA VAL A 129 17.19 5.23 -9.71
C VAL A 129 17.18 6.70 -9.31
N VAL A 130 16.73 7.55 -10.24
CA VAL A 130 16.67 9.00 -10.06
C VAL A 130 15.25 9.47 -10.29
N ILE A 131 14.71 10.21 -9.31
CA ILE A 131 13.46 10.96 -9.40
C ILE A 131 13.78 12.33 -9.99
N ARG A 132 13.34 12.56 -11.23
CA ARG A 132 13.67 13.75 -12.01
C ARG A 132 12.53 14.18 -12.93
N HIS A 133 12.62 15.39 -13.45
CA HIS A 133 11.86 15.78 -14.63
C HIS A 133 12.37 14.98 -15.84
N ALA A 134 11.45 14.55 -16.69
CA ALA A 134 11.72 13.91 -17.97
C ALA A 134 12.23 14.92 -18.99
N ASP A 135 13.16 14.49 -19.84
CA ASP A 135 13.69 15.29 -20.93
C ASP A 135 12.75 15.28 -22.13
N GLY A 136 11.97 14.21 -22.30
CA GLY A 136 11.04 14.00 -23.41
C GLY A 136 11.63 13.14 -24.54
N ASN A 137 12.71 12.41 -24.25
CA ASN A 137 13.40 11.50 -25.18
C ASN A 137 13.48 10.07 -24.65
N GLU A 138 12.97 9.82 -23.44
CA GLU A 138 13.06 8.53 -22.77
C GLU A 138 12.11 7.50 -23.39
N SER A 139 12.51 6.24 -23.33
CA SER A 139 11.64 5.10 -23.66
C SER A 139 10.93 4.59 -22.41
N PHE A 140 9.64 4.30 -22.53
CA PHE A 140 8.80 3.70 -21.50
C PHE A 140 7.89 2.61 -22.11
N THR A 141 7.96 1.40 -21.58
CA THR A 141 7.04 0.30 -21.92
C THR A 141 6.03 0.12 -20.80
N PRO A 142 4.72 0.40 -20.98
CA PRO A 142 3.75 0.40 -19.88
C PRO A 142 3.53 -0.99 -19.25
N LEU A 143 3.34 -1.04 -17.92
CA LEU A 143 3.11 -2.28 -17.18
C LEU A 143 1.92 -3.08 -17.74
N GLY A 144 2.20 -4.26 -18.30
CA GLY A 144 1.19 -5.13 -18.93
C GLY A 144 1.03 -4.96 -20.44
N GLU A 145 1.74 -4.02 -21.06
CA GLU A 145 1.70 -3.74 -22.52
C GLU A 145 3.13 -3.84 -23.11
N PRO A 146 3.71 -5.05 -23.19
CA PRO A 146 5.13 -5.24 -23.55
C PRO A 146 5.47 -4.75 -24.96
N ASP A 147 4.52 -4.83 -25.88
CA ASP A 147 4.69 -4.45 -27.29
C ASP A 147 4.43 -2.96 -27.54
N THR A 148 4.16 -2.18 -26.50
CA THR A 148 3.90 -0.73 -26.57
C THR A 148 5.09 0.05 -26.05
N VAL A 149 5.54 1.05 -26.83
CA VAL A 149 6.54 2.01 -26.41
C VAL A 149 5.93 3.39 -26.44
N GLU A 150 6.02 4.09 -25.32
CA GLU A 150 5.65 5.49 -25.15
C GLU A 150 6.90 6.30 -24.80
N THR A 151 6.76 7.62 -24.93
CA THR A 151 7.76 8.59 -24.45
C THR A 151 7.07 9.53 -23.46
N PRO A 152 7.63 9.72 -22.24
CA PRO A 152 7.17 10.77 -21.34
C PRO A 152 7.24 12.13 -22.03
N LYS A 153 6.34 13.05 -21.70
CA LYS A 153 6.51 14.45 -22.13
C LYS A 153 7.62 15.09 -21.30
N SER A 154 8.39 15.97 -21.94
CA SER A 154 9.34 16.84 -21.25
C SER A 154 8.64 17.57 -20.09
N GLY A 155 9.27 17.54 -18.91
CA GLY A 155 8.73 18.08 -17.67
C GLY A 155 7.85 17.14 -16.84
N GLU A 156 7.42 15.97 -17.34
CA GLU A 156 6.81 14.95 -16.46
C GLU A 156 7.80 14.53 -15.38
N ILE A 157 7.38 14.41 -14.11
CA ILE A 157 8.26 13.82 -13.10
C ILE A 157 8.22 12.29 -13.25
N ILE A 158 9.38 11.66 -13.21
CA ILE A 158 9.58 10.24 -13.48
C ILE A 158 10.59 9.63 -12.50
N TYR A 159 10.42 8.34 -12.23
CA TYR A 159 11.50 7.48 -11.73
C TYR A 159 12.20 6.89 -12.96
N ALA A 160 13.53 7.06 -13.08
CA ALA A 160 14.31 6.50 -14.18
C ALA A 160 15.65 5.92 -13.68
N ASP A 161 16.15 4.88 -14.34
CA ASP A 161 17.52 4.40 -14.16
C ASP A 161 18.35 4.68 -15.43
N THR A 162 19.55 4.08 -15.55
CA THR A 162 20.43 4.31 -16.70
C THR A 162 19.93 3.74 -18.04
N THR A 163 18.86 2.93 -18.02
CA THR A 163 18.30 2.24 -19.20
C THR A 163 16.93 2.76 -19.64
N GLY A 164 16.18 3.41 -18.75
CA GLY A 164 14.90 4.02 -19.09
C GLY A 164 13.99 4.24 -17.89
N VAL A 165 12.74 4.61 -18.17
CA VAL A 165 11.76 4.94 -17.14
C VAL A 165 11.29 3.69 -16.38
N LEU A 166 11.13 3.84 -15.06
CA LEU A 166 10.51 2.86 -14.15
C LEU A 166 9.05 3.25 -13.87
N THR A 167 8.77 4.53 -13.64
CA THR A 167 7.42 5.05 -13.38
C THR A 167 7.25 6.45 -13.97
N ARG A 168 6.13 6.68 -14.66
CA ARG A 168 5.73 8.00 -15.18
C ARG A 168 4.94 8.82 -14.16
N HIS A 169 4.67 10.10 -14.47
CA HIS A 169 3.83 11.04 -13.72
C HIS A 169 3.99 10.92 -12.18
N TRP A 170 5.24 10.79 -11.72
CA TRP A 170 5.65 10.45 -10.36
C TRP A 170 5.23 9.04 -9.89
N ASN A 171 3.93 8.74 -9.87
CA ASN A 171 3.34 7.46 -9.41
C ASN A 171 2.24 6.92 -10.33
N HIS A 172 2.30 7.27 -11.61
CA HIS A 172 1.44 6.69 -12.63
C HIS A 172 2.12 6.77 -14.00
N ARG A 173 2.49 5.70 -14.69
CA ARG A 173 2.30 4.27 -14.46
C ARG A 173 3.66 3.60 -14.42
N ASP A 174 3.74 2.44 -13.79
CA ASP A 174 4.97 1.66 -13.76
C ASP A 174 5.30 1.01 -15.12
N ALA A 175 6.57 0.71 -15.32
CA ALA A 175 7.10 0.07 -16.51
C ALA A 175 6.96 -1.46 -16.43
N HIS A 176 6.82 -2.09 -17.59
CA HIS A 176 6.73 -3.55 -17.73
C HIS A 176 8.01 -4.26 -17.25
N ARG A 177 9.18 -3.66 -17.49
CA ARG A 177 10.49 -4.32 -17.28
C ARG A 177 10.83 -4.53 -15.81
N THR A 178 10.44 -3.59 -14.93
CA THR A 178 10.78 -3.58 -13.49
C THR A 178 9.66 -4.10 -12.60
N ARG A 179 8.62 -4.71 -13.18
CA ARG A 179 7.47 -5.23 -12.44
C ARG A 179 7.89 -6.26 -11.40
N VAL A 180 7.19 -6.28 -10.27
CA VAL A 180 7.32 -7.34 -9.26
C VAL A 180 6.52 -8.57 -9.69
N THR A 181 7.15 -9.74 -9.63
CA THR A 181 6.53 -11.05 -9.83
C THR A 181 6.72 -11.94 -8.60
N GLU A 182 6.11 -13.12 -8.61
CA GLU A 182 6.28 -14.15 -7.58
C GLU A 182 7.73 -14.69 -7.49
N ASP A 183 8.54 -14.45 -8.53
CA ASP A 183 9.96 -14.82 -8.60
C ASP A 183 10.92 -13.68 -8.21
N SER A 184 10.41 -12.45 -7.98
CA SER A 184 11.23 -11.29 -7.61
C SER A 184 11.80 -11.44 -6.19
N THR A 185 13.12 -11.64 -6.08
CA THR A 185 13.79 -11.89 -4.78
C THR A 185 14.37 -10.65 -4.11
N ARG A 186 14.54 -9.53 -4.85
CA ARG A 186 15.02 -8.24 -4.35
C ARG A 186 14.08 -7.13 -4.82
N VAL A 187 13.27 -6.59 -3.92
CA VAL A 187 12.23 -5.61 -4.25
C VAL A 187 12.42 -4.33 -3.45
N ALA A 188 12.28 -3.17 -4.10
CA ALA A 188 12.05 -1.90 -3.42
C ALA A 188 10.57 -1.52 -3.54
N PHE A 189 9.90 -1.38 -2.40
CA PHE A 189 8.55 -0.84 -2.31
C PHE A 189 8.63 0.63 -1.94
N ILE A 190 7.82 1.44 -2.61
CA ILE A 190 7.80 2.89 -2.48
C ILE A 190 6.47 3.30 -1.87
N LEU A 191 6.50 4.18 -0.87
CA LEU A 191 5.37 4.90 -0.32
C LEU A 191 5.77 6.39 -0.26
N GLU A 192 4.86 7.32 -0.53
CA GLU A 192 5.26 8.73 -0.65
C GLU A 192 4.19 9.77 -0.27
N THR A 193 4.65 10.93 0.21
CA THR A 193 3.84 12.14 0.38
C THR A 193 4.57 13.37 -0.16
N LEU A 194 3.79 14.40 -0.49
CA LEU A 194 4.25 15.74 -0.87
C LEU A 194 4.20 16.73 0.31
N HIS A 195 3.66 16.31 1.45
CA HIS A 195 3.49 17.14 2.65
C HIS A 195 3.93 16.41 3.92
N ALA A 196 5.24 16.21 4.09
CA ALA A 196 5.83 15.52 5.22
C ALA A 196 5.52 16.20 6.56
N ALA A 197 5.37 17.53 6.60
CA ALA A 197 4.93 18.26 7.79
C ALA A 197 3.51 17.87 8.26
N ARG A 198 2.66 17.31 7.38
CA ARG A 198 1.30 16.85 7.68
C ARG A 198 1.20 15.32 7.77
N ASP A 199 1.76 14.62 6.79
CA ASP A 199 1.57 13.18 6.58
C ASP A 199 2.83 12.36 6.92
N GLY A 200 3.94 12.97 7.33
CA GLY A 200 5.23 12.30 7.46
C GLY A 200 5.25 11.19 8.52
N ASP A 201 4.51 11.34 9.62
CA ASP A 201 4.37 10.28 10.62
C ASP A 201 3.39 9.18 10.16
N LEU A 202 2.35 9.52 9.40
CA LEU A 202 1.47 8.55 8.75
C LEU A 202 2.24 7.70 7.73
N LEU A 203 3.15 8.31 6.97
CA LEU A 203 4.03 7.61 6.04
C LEU A 203 4.94 6.60 6.75
N LYS A 204 5.52 6.97 7.91
CA LYS A 204 6.33 6.05 8.72
C LYS A 204 5.51 4.85 9.20
N VAL A 205 4.31 5.09 9.73
CA VAL A 205 3.38 4.02 10.15
C VAL A 205 3.01 3.10 8.97
N ALA A 206 2.73 3.67 7.79
CA ALA A 206 2.45 2.88 6.59
C ALA A 206 3.66 2.04 6.14
N ALA A 207 4.88 2.61 6.22
CA ALA A 207 6.11 1.90 5.89
C ALA A 207 6.43 0.78 6.89
N GLU A 208 6.19 0.99 8.19
CA GLU A 208 6.31 -0.02 9.24
C GLU A 208 5.28 -1.15 9.08
N GLU A 209 4.02 -0.82 8.74
CA GLU A 209 2.97 -1.82 8.45
C GLU A 209 3.35 -2.67 7.23
N LEU A 210 3.80 -2.04 6.15
CA LEU A 210 4.29 -2.74 4.95
C LEU A 210 5.51 -3.61 5.26
N GLN A 211 6.47 -3.12 6.04
CA GLN A 211 7.61 -3.92 6.48
C GLN A 211 7.15 -5.13 7.31
N GLY A 212 6.15 -4.97 8.19
CA GLY A 212 5.57 -6.05 8.98
C GLY A 212 4.87 -7.13 8.14
N LEU A 213 4.21 -6.75 7.04
CA LEU A 213 3.64 -7.70 6.07
C LEU A 213 4.72 -8.46 5.28
N LEU A 214 5.84 -7.81 4.96
CA LEU A 214 6.94 -8.36 4.15
C LEU A 214 7.91 -9.24 4.95
N ALA A 215 8.22 -8.87 6.20
CA ALA A 215 9.30 -9.48 6.99
C ALA A 215 9.20 -11.01 7.17
N PRO A 216 8.02 -11.64 7.38
CA PRO A 216 7.92 -13.10 7.46
C PRO A 216 8.26 -13.83 6.15
N HIS A 217 8.25 -13.13 5.02
CA HIS A 217 8.38 -13.68 3.67
C HIS A 217 9.68 -13.26 2.97
N ALA A 218 10.55 -12.52 3.66
CA ALA A 218 11.89 -12.13 3.21
C ALA A 218 12.97 -12.84 4.04
N GLU A 219 14.24 -12.65 3.66
CA GLU A 219 15.41 -12.92 4.53
C GLU A 219 15.79 -11.66 5.31
N GLN A 220 15.69 -10.49 4.66
CA GLN A 220 15.95 -9.19 5.26
C GLN A 220 14.95 -8.16 4.73
N THR A 221 14.50 -7.26 5.60
CA THR A 221 13.85 -6.01 5.20
C THR A 221 14.57 -4.80 5.81
N THR A 222 14.52 -3.66 5.13
CA THR A 222 14.99 -2.37 5.64
C THR A 222 14.00 -1.27 5.28
N VAL A 223 14.02 -0.16 6.02
CA VAL A 223 13.30 1.07 5.66
C VAL A 223 14.30 2.21 5.56
N HIS A 224 14.27 2.93 4.44
CA HIS A 224 15.04 4.15 4.22
C HIS A 224 14.09 5.28 3.81
N TYR A 225 14.53 6.52 3.95
CA TYR A 225 13.75 7.70 3.59
C TYR A 225 14.55 8.61 2.65
N LEU A 226 13.87 9.20 1.67
CA LEU A 226 14.35 10.30 0.84
C LEU A 226 13.54 11.55 1.16
N SER A 227 14.23 12.67 1.29
CA SER A 227 13.64 14.00 1.38
C SER A 227 14.58 15.01 0.71
N PRO A 228 14.17 16.26 0.49
CA PRO A 228 15.07 17.32 0.02
C PRO A 228 16.32 17.51 0.90
N ALA A 229 16.20 17.29 2.22
CA ALA A 229 17.32 17.34 3.17
C ALA A 229 18.21 16.06 3.15
N GLN A 230 17.67 14.92 2.71
CA GLN A 230 18.39 13.67 2.50
C GLN A 230 18.05 13.12 1.10
N PRO A 231 18.57 13.73 0.02
CA PRO A 231 18.10 13.47 -1.34
C PRO A 231 18.66 12.18 -1.95
N ARG A 232 19.35 11.33 -1.17
CA ARG A 232 19.89 10.05 -1.62
C ARG A 232 19.83 8.99 -0.51
N ALA A 233 19.38 7.80 -0.87
CA ALA A 233 19.26 6.65 0.02
C ALA A 233 19.65 5.38 -0.75
N THR A 234 20.44 4.51 -0.14
CA THR A 234 20.85 3.25 -0.77
C THR A 234 19.89 2.14 -0.41
N ALA A 235 19.35 1.41 -1.39
CA ALA A 235 18.71 0.12 -1.15
C ALA A 235 19.81 -0.91 -0.82
N ILE A 236 20.12 -1.03 0.48
CA ILE A 236 21.13 -1.94 1.01
C ILE A 236 20.48 -3.31 1.26
N ALA A 237 20.79 -4.27 0.40
CA ALA A 237 20.84 -5.67 0.83
C ALA A 237 22.14 -5.84 1.63
N VAL A 238 22.07 -6.11 2.93
CA VAL A 238 23.25 -6.40 3.73
C VAL A 238 23.58 -7.87 3.53
N SER A 239 24.64 -8.16 2.78
CA SER A 239 25.22 -9.50 2.71
C SER A 239 25.55 -9.97 4.12
N GLY A 240 24.89 -11.04 4.60
CA GLY A 240 24.98 -11.45 6.00
C GLY A 240 26.34 -12.04 6.40
N GLY A 241 26.62 -12.05 7.72
CA GLY A 241 27.71 -12.84 8.29
C GLY A 241 28.36 -12.26 9.55
N GLY A 242 27.95 -12.74 10.74
CA GLY A 242 28.66 -12.49 12.00
C GLY A 242 27.73 -12.57 13.22
N PRO A 243 28.02 -13.39 14.25
CA PRO A 243 27.18 -13.46 15.44
C PRO A 243 27.28 -12.16 16.24
N ALA A 244 26.18 -11.77 16.89
CA ALA A 244 26.20 -10.70 17.88
C ALA A 244 27.06 -11.12 19.08
N THR A 245 28.34 -10.75 19.06
CA THR A 245 29.19 -10.76 20.25
C THR A 245 28.63 -9.74 21.22
N ASN A 246 27.99 -10.21 22.29
CA ASN A 246 27.69 -9.38 23.46
C ASN A 246 29.01 -8.83 24.01
N SER A 247 29.35 -7.59 23.66
CA SER A 247 30.30 -6.77 24.40
C SER A 247 29.68 -6.41 25.75
N SER A 248 29.65 -7.41 26.64
CA SER A 248 29.35 -7.21 28.04
C SER A 248 30.39 -6.24 28.60
N MET A 249 29.92 -5.09 29.09
CA MET A 249 30.80 -4.03 29.58
C MET A 249 31.45 -4.51 30.88
N THR A 250 32.73 -4.90 30.80
CA THR A 250 33.51 -5.33 31.95
C THR A 250 33.77 -4.14 32.88
N LEU A 251 33.05 -4.08 33.99
CA LEU A 251 33.45 -3.28 35.15
C LEU A 251 34.44 -4.09 35.99
N THR A 252 35.64 -3.55 36.17
CA THR A 252 36.67 -4.10 37.05
C THR A 252 36.36 -3.79 38.52
N GLU A 253 36.16 -4.87 39.28
CA GLU A 253 36.84 -5.13 40.56
C GLU A 253 36.73 -4.11 41.72
N GLU A 254 35.97 -4.46 42.76
CA GLU A 254 36.48 -4.42 44.14
C GLU A 254 35.79 -5.52 44.99
N ALA A 255 36.44 -5.99 46.07
CA ALA A 255 36.17 -7.33 46.63
C ALA A 255 35.65 -7.36 48.09
N ALA A 256 34.50 -8.03 48.27
CA ALA A 256 34.11 -8.87 49.44
C ALA A 256 33.95 -8.18 50.83
N PRO A 257 33.12 -8.70 51.78
CA PRO A 257 33.16 -10.09 52.26
C PRO A 257 31.80 -10.82 52.34
N ARG A 258 31.88 -12.15 52.49
CA ARG A 258 30.76 -13.09 52.49
C ARG A 258 29.92 -13.05 53.79
N ARG A 259 28.60 -13.16 53.67
CA ARG A 259 27.70 -13.69 54.73
C ARG A 259 26.72 -14.74 54.17
N ARG A 260 26.05 -15.46 55.08
CA ARG A 260 25.55 -16.83 54.89
C ARG A 260 24.21 -16.97 54.15
N VAL A 261 24.04 -18.18 53.62
CA VAL A 261 22.80 -18.86 53.19
C VAL A 261 21.57 -18.53 54.03
N GLY A 262 20.42 -18.30 53.39
CA GLY A 262 19.10 -18.23 54.03
C GLY A 262 17.95 -17.82 53.09
N GLU A 263 17.24 -18.84 52.58
CA GLU A 263 15.82 -18.83 52.14
C GLU A 263 15.31 -17.89 51.01
N ARG A 264 14.31 -18.39 50.27
CA ARG A 264 13.57 -17.67 49.22
C ARG A 264 12.24 -17.15 49.78
N PRO A 265 11.88 -15.86 49.59
CA PRO A 265 10.51 -15.39 49.75
C PRO A 265 9.71 -15.51 48.44
N THR A 266 8.44 -15.89 48.56
CA THR A 266 7.45 -15.97 47.47
C THR A 266 6.81 -14.59 47.14
N VAL A 267 5.99 -14.56 46.09
CA VAL A 267 5.31 -13.37 45.57
C VAL A 267 4.29 -12.79 46.57
N SER A 268 4.76 -11.97 47.50
CA SER A 268 3.97 -10.97 48.24
C SER A 268 4.92 -9.99 48.96
N GLY A 269 5.43 -8.97 48.25
CA GLY A 269 6.49 -8.11 48.79
C GLY A 269 6.68 -6.73 48.13
N ILE A 270 5.79 -6.30 47.22
CA ILE A 270 5.92 -5.02 46.50
C ILE A 270 4.61 -4.20 46.60
N VAL A 271 4.05 -4.09 47.81
CA VAL A 271 2.94 -3.16 48.13
C VAL A 271 3.11 -2.59 49.55
N LYS A 272 4.27 -2.00 49.88
CA LYS A 272 4.45 -1.25 51.14
C LYS A 272 5.64 -0.28 51.19
N ALA A 273 5.90 0.46 50.10
CA ALA A 273 7.03 1.40 50.02
C ALA A 273 6.73 2.74 49.31
N VAL A 274 5.46 3.19 49.26
CA VAL A 274 5.09 4.57 48.87
C VAL A 274 3.88 5.04 49.70
N GLN A 275 4.09 5.27 50.99
CA GLN A 275 3.12 5.94 51.88
C GLN A 275 3.85 6.43 53.14
N GLY A 276 4.03 7.75 53.28
CA GLY A 276 4.68 8.37 54.44
C GLY A 276 5.25 9.75 54.12
N GLY A 277 4.52 10.81 54.47
CA GLY A 277 4.94 12.20 54.21
C GLY A 277 3.76 13.16 54.13
N GLN A 278 3.10 13.44 55.27
CA GLN A 278 2.06 14.47 55.37
C GLN A 278 2.63 15.77 55.93
N GLY A 279 2.23 16.89 55.34
CA GLY A 279 2.39 18.24 55.86
C GLY A 279 1.58 19.21 55.00
N GLY A 280 0.68 19.97 55.61
CA GLY A 280 -0.08 21.07 55.00
C GLY A 280 -0.28 22.18 56.04
N PRO A 281 -1.27 23.09 55.91
CA PRO A 281 -2.16 23.35 54.77
C PRO A 281 -2.11 24.84 54.30
N ASP A 282 -2.77 25.21 53.20
CA ASP A 282 -4.01 26.03 53.26
C ASP A 282 -4.70 26.26 51.89
N ALA A 283 -5.94 26.78 51.92
CA ALA A 283 -6.90 26.91 50.82
C ALA A 283 -6.55 27.95 49.72
N GLY A 284 -7.15 27.95 48.52
CA GLY A 284 -8.12 27.03 47.92
C GLY A 284 -8.66 27.54 46.57
N GLY A 285 -9.20 26.66 45.72
CA GLY A 285 -9.75 27.05 44.41
C GLY A 285 -10.13 25.85 43.52
N ARG A 286 -11.44 25.65 43.32
CA ARG A 286 -12.05 24.70 42.34
C ARG A 286 -12.18 25.42 40.98
N SER A 287 -12.34 24.83 39.80
CA SER A 287 -12.07 23.51 39.16
C SER A 287 -12.53 23.66 37.66
N HIS A 288 -12.34 22.77 36.67
CA HIS A 288 -11.87 21.37 36.54
C HIS A 288 -11.03 21.21 35.25
N LEU A 289 -10.19 20.16 35.18
CA LEU A 289 -9.59 19.62 33.95
C LEU A 289 -9.28 18.13 34.18
N PRO A 290 -9.73 17.18 33.34
CA PRO A 290 -9.39 15.76 33.51
C PRO A 290 -8.48 15.20 32.40
N TRP A 291 -7.28 14.79 32.79
CA TRP A 291 -6.52 13.67 32.23
C TRP A 291 -6.33 12.68 33.41
N LEU A 292 -6.41 11.34 33.32
CA LEU A 292 -5.50 10.44 32.61
C LEU A 292 -5.97 8.95 32.71
N ARG A 293 -5.78 8.16 31.64
CA ARG A 293 -5.15 6.80 31.61
C ARG A 293 -5.94 5.55 32.16
N PRO A 294 -5.40 4.30 32.08
CA PRO A 294 -5.30 3.54 30.83
C PRO A 294 -5.65 2.02 30.98
N ALA A 295 -6.70 1.50 30.34
CA ALA A 295 -7.12 0.09 30.58
C ALA A 295 -7.60 -0.67 29.34
N ARG A 296 -6.72 -0.95 28.35
CA ARG A 296 -7.08 -1.77 27.17
C ARG A 296 -6.02 -2.73 26.60
N VAL A 297 -4.94 -3.03 27.31
CA VAL A 297 -3.83 -3.88 26.79
C VAL A 297 -3.86 -5.35 27.28
N LEU A 298 -4.73 -5.71 28.24
CA LEU A 298 -4.68 -7.04 28.90
C LEU A 298 -5.83 -8.02 28.60
N TRP A 299 -6.64 -7.78 27.57
CA TRP A 299 -7.77 -8.67 27.22
C TRP A 299 -7.56 -9.52 25.95
N ALA A 300 -6.63 -9.14 25.07
CA ALA A 300 -6.45 -9.76 23.76
C ALA A 300 -5.62 -11.07 23.75
N LEU A 301 -5.01 -11.47 24.87
CA LEU A 301 -4.05 -12.58 24.91
C LEU A 301 -4.56 -13.86 25.61
N ARG A 302 -5.88 -14.05 25.75
CA ARG A 302 -6.45 -15.21 26.48
C ARG A 302 -7.66 -15.89 25.82
N ALA A 303 -7.82 -15.75 24.51
CA ALA A 303 -8.91 -16.35 23.72
C ALA A 303 -8.43 -17.29 22.60
N ALA A 304 -7.25 -17.91 22.75
CA ALA A 304 -6.60 -18.71 21.70
C ALA A 304 -6.27 -20.17 22.11
N ILE A 305 -7.09 -20.80 22.96
CA ILE A 305 -7.04 -22.26 23.20
C ILE A 305 -8.46 -22.84 23.32
N ALA A 306 -9.10 -23.18 22.20
CA ALA A 306 -10.25 -24.08 22.13
C ALA A 306 -10.47 -24.58 20.69
N PRO A 307 -10.51 -25.91 20.42
CA PRO A 307 -10.80 -26.43 19.09
C PRO A 307 -12.31 -26.39 18.78
N PRO A 308 -12.71 -26.17 17.51
CA PRO A 308 -14.13 -26.03 17.14
C PRO A 308 -14.88 -27.36 17.18
N GLY A 309 -15.71 -27.55 18.21
CA GLY A 309 -16.68 -28.64 18.28
C GLY A 309 -17.85 -28.43 17.30
N ARG A 310 -18.22 -29.49 16.56
CA ARG A 310 -19.31 -29.47 15.57
C ARG A 310 -20.65 -29.09 16.23
N ARG A 311 -21.38 -28.13 15.66
CA ARG A 311 -22.83 -27.95 15.90
C ARG A 311 -23.59 -27.77 14.59
N CYS A 312 -24.45 -28.75 14.28
CA CYS A 312 -25.42 -28.66 13.21
C CYS A 312 -26.52 -27.65 13.59
N ILE A 313 -26.78 -26.66 12.75
CA ILE A 313 -27.96 -25.80 12.88
C ILE A 313 -29.11 -26.44 12.08
N ARG A 314 -30.23 -26.73 12.75
CA ARG A 314 -31.48 -27.14 12.12
C ARG A 314 -32.07 -25.95 11.35
N ALA A 315 -32.28 -26.10 10.05
CA ALA A 315 -33.16 -25.20 9.30
C ALA A 315 -34.62 -25.44 9.70
N ALA A 316 -35.33 -24.39 10.11
CA ALA A 316 -36.77 -24.41 10.30
C ALA A 316 -37.45 -23.77 9.08
N GLY A 317 -38.05 -24.59 8.22
CA GLY A 317 -38.80 -24.14 7.03
C GLY A 317 -40.18 -24.81 7.00
N ARG A 318 -41.25 -24.01 7.01
CA ARG A 318 -42.63 -24.49 7.11
C ARG A 318 -43.35 -24.39 5.76
N ARG A 319 -44.11 -25.45 5.43
CA ARG A 319 -45.30 -25.51 4.54
C ARG A 319 -45.10 -25.40 3.02
N GLY A 320 -45.43 -26.49 2.35
CA GLY A 320 -46.00 -26.55 1.00
C GLY A 320 -46.97 -27.75 0.92
N ARG A 321 -48.20 -27.55 0.44
CA ARG A 321 -49.25 -28.59 0.34
C ARG A 321 -49.48 -28.98 -1.11
N SER A 322 -49.30 -30.27 -1.44
CA SER A 322 -49.91 -31.04 -2.55
C SER A 322 -49.15 -32.37 -2.59
N GLY A 323 -49.69 -33.56 -2.79
CA GLY A 323 -50.93 -34.05 -3.38
C GLY A 323 -50.58 -35.49 -3.81
N GLY A 324 -51.34 -36.50 -3.40
CA GLY A 324 -50.78 -37.86 -3.28
C GLY A 324 -50.75 -38.70 -4.57
N ARG A 325 -49.90 -39.74 -4.56
CA ARG A 325 -50.19 -41.13 -5.01
C ARG A 325 -48.97 -42.03 -4.74
N THR A 326 -49.22 -43.25 -4.27
CA THR A 326 -48.27 -44.36 -4.14
C THR A 326 -48.66 -45.48 -5.12
N PRO A 327 -47.91 -46.60 -5.22
CA PRO A 327 -46.47 -46.70 -5.42
C PRO A 327 -46.15 -47.58 -6.66
N ARG A 328 -44.89 -47.66 -7.10
CA ARG A 328 -44.40 -48.84 -7.83
C ARG A 328 -42.92 -49.09 -7.61
N SER A 329 -42.59 -50.37 -7.48
CA SER A 329 -41.26 -50.94 -7.26
C SER A 329 -40.45 -51.01 -8.56
N GLY A 330 -39.12 -50.99 -8.43
CA GLY A 330 -38.21 -51.30 -9.54
C GLY A 330 -36.79 -50.77 -9.30
N ALA A 331 -35.87 -51.66 -8.93
CA ALA A 331 -34.45 -51.45 -9.24
C ALA A 331 -34.27 -51.56 -10.76
N PRO A 332 -33.21 -50.98 -11.34
CA PRO A 332 -32.07 -51.85 -11.61
C PRO A 332 -30.68 -51.22 -11.48
N THR A 333 -29.71 -52.12 -11.55
CA THR A 333 -28.26 -51.95 -11.70
C THR A 333 -27.83 -51.06 -12.89
N ALA A 334 -26.61 -50.51 -12.79
CA ALA A 334 -25.89 -49.88 -13.90
C ALA A 334 -25.68 -50.84 -15.09
N PRO A 335 -25.43 -50.31 -16.30
CA PRO A 335 -24.02 -50.17 -16.71
C PRO A 335 -23.69 -48.82 -17.36
N GLY A 336 -22.41 -48.45 -17.37
CA GLY A 336 -21.94 -47.14 -17.83
C GLY A 336 -21.82 -46.99 -19.36
N ARG A 337 -21.55 -45.75 -19.80
CA ARG A 337 -21.00 -45.41 -21.13
C ARG A 337 -20.14 -44.15 -21.03
N SER A 338 -19.18 -44.05 -21.94
CA SER A 338 -18.15 -43.02 -21.99
C SER A 338 -18.63 -41.68 -22.54
N CYS A 339 -18.09 -40.59 -22.00
CA CYS A 339 -18.23 -39.25 -22.58
C CYS A 339 -16.87 -38.75 -23.09
N ARG A 340 -16.76 -38.50 -24.39
CA ARG A 340 -15.65 -37.72 -24.98
C ARG A 340 -15.85 -36.23 -24.67
N PRO A 341 -14.77 -35.44 -24.51
CA PRO A 341 -14.89 -33.99 -24.33
C PRO A 341 -15.31 -33.28 -25.63
N TYR A 342 -16.22 -32.32 -25.50
CA TYR A 342 -16.69 -31.44 -26.56
C TYR A 342 -15.69 -30.29 -26.78
N ARG A 343 -15.22 -30.09 -28.02
CA ARG A 343 -14.44 -28.91 -28.44
C ARG A 343 -15.38 -27.91 -29.15
N PRO A 344 -15.48 -26.64 -28.72
CA PRO A 344 -16.08 -25.60 -29.54
C PRO A 344 -15.16 -25.26 -30.73
N ALA A 345 -15.78 -24.91 -31.87
CA ALA A 345 -15.08 -24.61 -33.11
C ALA A 345 -14.41 -23.22 -33.11
N ARG A 346 -13.33 -23.06 -33.89
CA ARG A 346 -12.72 -21.76 -34.19
C ARG A 346 -13.53 -21.04 -35.29
N PRO A 347 -13.68 -19.71 -35.26
CA PRO A 347 -14.23 -18.95 -36.38
C PRO A 347 -13.25 -18.84 -37.54
N ASP A 348 -13.80 -18.73 -38.75
CA ASP A 348 -13.11 -18.62 -40.03
C ASP A 348 -12.46 -17.23 -40.23
N PRO A 349 -11.18 -17.13 -40.68
CA PRO A 349 -10.49 -15.85 -40.87
C PRO A 349 -10.93 -15.03 -42.10
N HIS A 350 -11.88 -15.48 -42.93
CA HIS A 350 -12.23 -14.82 -44.19
C HIS A 350 -13.62 -14.14 -44.22
N THR A 351 -13.84 -13.17 -43.33
CA THR A 351 -14.98 -12.24 -43.46
C THR A 351 -14.58 -10.79 -43.14
N ARG A 352 -14.43 -9.94 -44.16
CA ARG A 352 -14.22 -8.49 -44.00
C ARG A 352 -15.57 -7.75 -43.92
N PRO A 353 -15.88 -7.02 -42.84
CA PRO A 353 -16.98 -6.06 -42.85
C PRO A 353 -16.61 -4.80 -43.65
N ALA A 354 -17.58 -4.25 -44.38
CA ALA A 354 -17.40 -3.06 -45.22
C ALA A 354 -17.26 -1.75 -44.41
N PRO A 355 -16.57 -0.72 -44.92
CA PRO A 355 -16.36 0.53 -44.20
C PRO A 355 -17.66 1.36 -44.08
N HIS A 356 -18.02 1.73 -42.86
CA HIS A 356 -19.10 2.68 -42.59
C HIS A 356 -18.75 4.07 -43.13
N ARG A 357 -19.62 4.64 -43.97
CA ARG A 357 -19.53 6.05 -44.38
C ARG A 357 -20.01 6.95 -43.24
N LEU A 358 -19.16 7.88 -42.81
CA LEU A 358 -19.56 8.99 -41.94
C LEU A 358 -20.25 10.10 -42.78
N PRO A 359 -21.30 10.77 -42.26
CA PRO A 359 -21.90 11.93 -42.92
C PRO A 359 -21.00 13.18 -42.78
N PRO A 360 -21.09 14.16 -43.70
CA PRO A 360 -20.20 15.32 -43.73
C PRO A 360 -20.46 16.31 -42.60
N VAL A 361 -19.38 16.83 -42.02
CA VAL A 361 -19.39 17.89 -41.01
C VAL A 361 -19.80 19.22 -41.66
N ARG A 362 -20.85 19.87 -41.16
CA ARG A 362 -21.16 21.26 -41.52
C ARG A 362 -20.18 22.20 -40.81
N VAL A 363 -19.38 22.92 -41.59
CA VAL A 363 -18.61 24.07 -41.10
C VAL A 363 -19.60 25.20 -40.80
N GLN A 364 -19.72 25.59 -39.52
CA GLN A 364 -20.40 26.82 -39.14
C GLN A 364 -19.39 27.97 -39.04
N ASP A 365 -19.57 28.95 -39.92
CA ASP A 365 -18.83 30.21 -39.96
C ASP A 365 -19.01 31.00 -38.65
N ARG A 366 -17.97 31.06 -37.81
CA ARG A 366 -17.92 31.93 -36.63
C ARG A 366 -17.00 33.12 -36.90
N ARG A 367 -17.60 34.18 -37.47
CA ARG A 367 -17.00 35.52 -37.47
C ARG A 367 -16.70 35.97 -36.04
N MET A 368 -15.43 36.15 -35.69
CA MET A 368 -15.04 36.86 -34.48
C MET A 368 -15.51 38.31 -34.56
N ARG A 369 -16.39 38.73 -33.65
CA ARG A 369 -16.54 40.15 -33.32
C ARG A 369 -15.54 40.49 -32.23
N LEU A 370 -14.58 41.35 -32.54
CA LEU A 370 -13.69 41.95 -31.56
C LEU A 370 -14.51 42.89 -30.66
N LEU A 371 -14.37 42.74 -29.34
CA LEU A 371 -14.85 43.70 -28.36
C LEU A 371 -13.76 44.77 -28.14
N PRO A 372 -14.10 46.06 -28.05
CA PRO A 372 -13.12 47.11 -27.79
C PRO A 372 -12.63 47.08 -26.33
N ALA A 373 -11.37 47.47 -26.12
CA ALA A 373 -10.74 47.51 -24.81
C ALA A 373 -11.32 48.66 -23.93
N PRO A 374 -11.39 48.50 -22.59
CA PRO A 374 -11.83 49.54 -21.68
C PRO A 374 -10.77 50.65 -21.50
N ALA A 375 -11.24 51.89 -21.38
CA ALA A 375 -10.40 53.06 -21.16
C ALA A 375 -9.87 53.14 -19.70
N PRO A 376 -8.68 53.74 -19.46
CA PRO A 376 -8.10 53.82 -18.12
C PRO A 376 -8.82 54.84 -17.23
N LEU A 377 -9.09 54.44 -15.99
CA LEU A 377 -9.61 55.31 -14.93
C LEU A 377 -8.55 56.33 -14.49
N ARG A 378 -8.95 57.61 -14.39
CA ARG A 378 -8.20 58.62 -13.62
C ARG A 378 -8.65 58.56 -12.17
N LEU A 379 -7.68 58.53 -11.26
CA LEU A 379 -7.90 58.77 -9.82
C LEU A 379 -7.95 60.30 -9.57
N PRO A 380 -8.79 60.78 -8.64
CA PRO A 380 -8.53 62.00 -7.89
C PRO A 380 -7.50 61.77 -6.78
#